data_AF-A0A1G3BIC8-F1
#
_entry.id   AF-A0A1G3BIC8-F1
#
_cell.length_a   1.000
_cell.length_b   1.000
_cell.length_c   1.000
_cell.angle_alpha   90.00
_cell.angle_beta   90.00
_cell.angle_gamma   90.00
#
_symmetry.space_group_name_H-M   'P 1'
#
loop_
_entity.id
_entity.type
_entity.pdbx_description
1 polymer ?
#
loop_
_entity_poly.entity_id
_entity_poly.type
_entity_poly.pdbx_seq_one_letter_code
_entity_poly.pdbx_strand_id
1 'polypeptide(L)' 'MLLVVQILGAIGGLLVLIAGFVGAAPFVRLNLPSGTTLNAAQMTGVVRVLKSYLSWSLTLFGIGGIFLFAAFLIFLCL' A
#
# COMPACT_ATOMS: atom_id res chain seq x y z
N MET A 1 11.69 -25.77 -7.03
CA MET A 1 11.03 -25.41 -5.76
C MET A 1 11.53 -24.04 -5.25
N LEU A 2 12.85 -23.80 -5.19
CA LEU A 2 13.42 -22.45 -4.93
C LEU A 2 12.93 -21.35 -5.91
N LEU A 3 12.77 -21.66 -7.20
CA LEU A 3 12.23 -20.72 -8.19
C LEU A 3 10.83 -20.21 -7.82
N VAL A 4 9.98 -21.08 -7.23
CA VAL A 4 8.62 -20.72 -6.80
C VAL A 4 8.66 -19.73 -5.63
N VAL A 5 9.56 -19.96 -4.67
CA VAL A 5 9.80 -19.03 -3.54
C VAL A 5 10.25 -17.66 -4.05
N GLN A 6 11.18 -17.63 -5.00
CA GLN A 6 11.68 -16.37 -5.56
C GLN A 6 10.58 -15.58 -6.31
N ILE A 7 9.75 -16.26 -7.10
CA ILE A 7 8.64 -15.61 -7.82
C ILE A 7 7.59 -15.07 -6.84
N LEU A 8 7.17 -15.86 -5.85
CA LEU A 8 6.21 -15.44 -4.83
C LEU A 8 6.76 -14.27 -4.01
N GLY A 9 8.03 -14.34 -3.60
CA GLY A 9 8.70 -13.26 -2.86
C GLY A 9 8.81 -11.98 -3.69
N ALA A 10 9.16 -12.08 -4.97
CA ALA A 10 9.25 -10.94 -5.87
C ALA A 10 7.88 -10.27 -6.07
N ILE A 11 6.82 -11.05 -6.34
CA ILE A 11 5.45 -10.52 -6.49
C ILE A 11 4.98 -9.87 -5.19
N GLY A 12 5.17 -10.55 -4.05
CA GLY A 12 4.76 -10.03 -2.75
C GLY A 12 5.50 -8.74 -2.37
N GLY A 13 6.81 -8.70 -2.56
CA GLY A 13 7.62 -7.49 -2.33
C GLY A 13 7.22 -6.34 -3.25
N LEU A 14 6.94 -6.61 -4.52
CA LEU A 14 6.53 -5.60 -5.49
C LEU A 14 5.14 -5.02 -5.15
N LEU A 15 4.21 -5.85 -4.69
CA LEU A 15 2.90 -5.39 -4.20
C LEU A 15 3.01 -4.50 -2.95
N VAL A 16 3.86 -4.88 -1.98
CA VAL A 16 4.12 -4.04 -0.78
C VAL A 16 4.76 -2.71 -1.17
N LEU A 17 5.68 -2.71 -2.14
CA LEU A 17 6.32 -1.50 -2.63
C LEU A 17 5.31 -0.57 -3.31
N ILE A 18 4.46 -1.09 -4.19
CA ILE A 18 3.37 -0.32 -4.82
C ILE A 18 2.40 0.22 -3.76
N ALA A 19 2.08 -0.56 -2.73
CA ALA A 19 1.21 -0.12 -1.64
C ALA A 19 1.74 1.16 -0.96
N GLY A 20 3.05 1.25 -0.74
CA GLY A 20 3.70 2.45 -0.20
C GLY A 20 3.49 3.67 -1.10
N PHE A 21 3.71 3.54 -2.40
CA PHE A 21 3.49 4.64 -3.36
C PHE A 21 2.03 5.07 -3.45
N VAL A 22 1.08 4.12 -3.46
CA VAL A 22 -0.36 4.40 -3.48
C VAL A 22 -0.80 5.12 -2.21
N GLY A 23 -0.26 4.74 -1.05
CA GLY A 23 -0.54 5.39 0.23
C GLY A 23 0.03 6.81 0.34
N ALA A 24 1.18 7.06 -0.29
CA ALA A 24 1.84 8.37 -0.32
C ALA A 24 1.21 9.34 -1.35
N ALA A 25 0.63 8.82 -2.43
CA ALA A 25 0.06 9.60 -3.54
C ALA A 25 -0.88 10.76 -3.13
N PRO A 26 -1.85 10.59 -2.21
CA PRO A 26 -2.74 11.68 -1.86
C PRO A 26 -2.03 12.81 -1.10
N PHE A 27 -0.98 12.52 -0.32
CA PHE A 27 -0.21 13.55 0.39
C PHE A 27 0.60 14.42 -0.57
N VAL A 28 1.16 13.81 -1.62
CA VAL A 28 1.87 14.53 -2.68
C VAL A 28 0.91 15.41 -3.49
N ARG A 29 -0.32 14.93 -3.74
CA ARG A 29 -1.32 15.65 -4.54
C ARG A 29 -2.05 16.75 -3.79
N LEU A 30 -2.26 16.57 -2.48
CA LEU A 30 -2.99 17.54 -1.68
C LEU A 30 -2.18 18.82 -1.45
N ASN A 31 -0.84 18.73 -1.41
CA ASN A 31 0.14 19.82 -1.28
C ASN A 31 -0.47 21.11 -0.70
N LEU A 32 -1.03 21.00 0.52
CA LEU A 32 -1.74 22.08 1.17
C LEU A 32 -0.69 23.01 1.78
N PRO A 33 -0.72 24.32 1.49
CA PRO A 33 0.16 25.27 2.16
C PRO A 33 -0.01 25.18 3.67
N SER A 34 1.11 25.22 4.41
CA SER A 34 1.10 25.27 5.87
C SER A 34 0.31 26.51 6.33
N GLY A 35 -0.69 26.29 7.18
CA GLY A 35 -1.56 27.36 7.69
C GLY A 35 -2.91 27.51 6.97
N THR A 36 -3.19 26.73 5.92
CA THR A 36 -4.50 26.77 5.25
C THR A 36 -5.58 26.16 6.13
N THR A 37 -6.55 26.98 6.56
CA THR A 37 -7.73 26.50 7.28
C THR A 37 -8.75 25.95 6.29
N LEU A 38 -8.92 24.63 6.28
CA LEU A 38 -9.93 23.98 5.45
C LEU A 38 -11.31 24.11 6.10
N ASN A 39 -12.31 24.51 5.32
CA ASN A 39 -13.69 24.48 5.75
C ASN A 39 -14.19 23.02 5.86
N ALA A 40 -15.22 22.75 6.67
CA ALA A 40 -15.71 21.39 6.96
C ALA A 40 -16.05 20.57 5.69
N ALA A 41 -16.58 21.22 4.66
CA ALA A 41 -16.86 20.60 3.36
C ALA A 41 -15.58 20.15 2.63
N GLN A 42 -14.53 20.98 2.66
CA GLN A 42 -13.25 20.67 2.03
C GLN A 42 -12.53 19.54 2.79
N MET A 43 -12.57 19.57 4.13
CA MET A 43 -12.01 18.53 4.98
C MET A 43 -12.67 17.17 4.73
N THR A 44 -13.99 17.15 4.55
CA THR A 44 -14.73 15.93 4.18
C THR A 44 -14.29 15.38 2.81
N GLY A 45 -14.07 16.26 1.83
CA GLY A 45 -13.55 15.89 0.51
C GLY A 45 -12.14 15.28 0.60
N VAL A 46 -11.24 15.91 1.35
CA VAL A 46 -9.87 15.42 1.58
C VAL A 46 -9.90 14.04 2.25
N VAL A 47 -10.69 13.87 3.31
CA VAL A 47 -10.81 12.58 4.04
C VAL A 47 -11.36 11.49 3.13
N ARG A 48 -12.35 11.78 2.28
CA ARG A 48 -12.89 10.79 1.33
C ARG A 48 -11.82 10.31 0.35
N VAL A 49 -11.02 11.24 -0.19
CA VAL A 49 -9.89 10.90 -1.08
C VAL A 49 -8.87 10.06 -0.31
N LEU A 50 -8.42 10.54 0.86
CA LEU A 50 -7.43 9.85 1.68
C LEU A 50 -7.86 8.42 2.03
N LYS A 51 -9.12 8.23 2.43
CA LYS A 51 -9.69 6.92 2.77
C LYS A 51 -9.64 5.94 1.59
N SER A 52 -9.94 6.41 0.38
CA SER A 52 -9.90 5.56 -0.82
C SER A 52 -8.48 5.07 -1.11
N TYR A 53 -7.51 5.99 -1.16
CA TYR A 53 -6.11 5.63 -1.39
C TYR A 53 -5.52 4.76 -0.29
N LEU A 54 -5.84 5.06 0.98
CA LEU A 54 -5.39 4.27 2.13
C LEU A 54 -5.98 2.86 2.11
N SER A 55 -7.26 2.71 1.74
CA SER A 55 -7.91 1.40 1.61
C SER A 55 -7.22 0.55 0.54
N TRP A 56 -6.90 1.13 -0.62
CA TRP A 56 -6.17 0.43 -1.68
C TRP A 56 -4.74 0.08 -1.27
N SER A 57 -4.03 1.02 -0.63
CA SER A 57 -2.70 0.79 -0.08
C SER A 57 -2.70 -0.38 0.90
N LEU A 58 -3.61 -0.39 1.88
CA LEU A 58 -3.72 -1.48 2.85
C LEU A 58 -4.06 -2.82 2.20
N THR A 59 -4.92 -2.81 1.18
CA THR A 59 -5.28 -4.04 0.44
C THR A 59 -4.06 -4.61 -0.29
N LEU A 60 -3.32 -3.77 -1.01
CA LEU A 60 -2.11 -4.17 -1.73
C LEU A 60 -1.01 -4.65 -0.77
N PHE A 61 -0.86 -3.97 0.37
CA PHE A 61 0.07 -4.38 1.42
C PHE A 61 -0.31 -5.74 2.01
N GLY A 62 -1.59 -5.95 2.32
CA GLY A 62 -2.10 -7.22 2.85
C GLY A 62 -1.91 -8.38 1.87
N ILE A 63 -2.26 -8.18 0.59
CA ILE A 63 -2.06 -9.18 -0.45
C ILE A 63 -0.56 -9.48 -0.61
N GLY A 64 0.28 -8.44 -0.74
CA GLY A 64 1.73 -8.60 -0.85
C GLY A 64 2.36 -9.34 0.34
N GLY A 65 1.89 -9.04 1.54
CA GLY A 65 2.27 -9.75 2.77
C GLY A 65 1.90 -11.24 2.75
N ILE A 66 0.71 -11.60 2.24
CA ILE A 66 0.31 -13.01 2.08
C ILE A 66 1.24 -13.74 1.12
N PHE A 67 1.62 -13.11 0.00
CA PHE A 67 2.55 -13.70 -0.96
C PHE A 67 3.95 -13.93 -0.36
N LEU A 68 4.46 -12.94 0.40
CA LEU A 68 5.73 -13.08 1.11
C LEU A 68 5.67 -14.18 2.19
N PHE A 69 4.58 -14.23 2.95
CA PHE A 69 4.38 -15.25 3.97
C PHE A 69 4.29 -16.66 3.37
N ALA A 70 3.56 -16.83 2.27
CA ALA A 70 3.49 -18.08 1.54
C ALA A 70 4.86 -18.51 0.98
N ALA A 71 5.64 -17.58 0.43
CA ALA A 71 7.00 -17.85 -0.02
C ALA A 71 7.89 -18.35 1.13
N PHE A 72 7.79 -17.71 2.30
CA PHE A 72 8.53 -18.08 3.50
C PHE A 72 8.15 -19.48 4.02
N LEU A 73 6.85 -19.81 4.04
CA LEU A 73 6.39 -21.14 4.44
C LEU A 73 6.89 -22.23 3.48
N ILE A 74 6.82 -22.00 2.17
CA ILE A 74 7.33 -22.97 1.17
C ILE A 74 8.84 -23.16 1.33
N PHE A 75 9.57 -22.09 1.62
CA PHE A 75 11.01 -22.15 1.88
C PHE A 75 11.35 -22.97 3.12
N LEU A 76 10.58 -22.87 4.21
CA LEU A 76 10.80 -23.66 5.42
C LEU A 76 10.53 -25.16 5.23
N CYS A 77 9.66 -25.54 4.30
CA CYS A 77 9.35 -26.94 3.97
C CYS A 77 10.32 -27.56 2.95
N LEU A 78 11.30 -26.80 2.49
CA LEU A 78 12.31 -27.17 1.48
C LEU A 78 13.63 -27.55 2.15
#